data_AF-A0A3D4MG79-F1
#
_entry.id   AF-A0A3D4MG79-F1
#
_cell.length_a   1.000
_cell.length_b   1.000
_cell.length_c   1.000
_cell.angle_alpha   90.00
_cell.angle_beta   90.00
_cell.angle_gamma   90.00
#
_symmetry.space_group_name_H-M   'P 1'
#
loop_
_entity.id
_entity.type
_entity.pdbx_description
1 polymer ?
#
loop_
_entity_poly.entity_id
_entity_poly.type
_entity_poly.pdbx_seq_one_letter_code
_entity_poly.pdbx_strand_id
1 'polypeptide(L)'
;MFMNRKDRRASGLKNQKQEQVILALKTARMLSQQHKKADADKYFMAALKLDPENRNALLDFGLHSLQNNELKMARLMLGELVRLYPRDSAGLTALATVEMENGARDKAFELAQKAMDNNPTAQVVAKIALLYRNDGDLDTAREYLYRAIKMDAHYPTPYFHLNDLKKYTADDEDLAQLKRLVQNTQGMTPNQKVMIHYALGKAHLDIGDSETAFRHYTEANQQRKAGAPKYDMDTHEKYIDSIISAFDEEVVKKLDGKTPAVEGAPQPIFIVGMPRSGSTLVDQIIASHPDATSIGEAVYIPRSMPVYPNKDMPAAFIGKSASISADMLAQLTPDVLHQFASRYFAQSAQASAGAKYLVDKMLYNYIWVGVMLLAFPNAKILHTRRDPVDTGLSIWTLMFSDGSYWSYDQKDIARYHLACDKLMTHWKKIFPGRIMDAVYEDMIEDQEAQSRRLLEFCNIPWDDKCLRFFETKRTVKTSSVGQVRKPIYKDSVKKWKKYESYLGDMIDTLERGGYKLRG
;
A
#
# COMPACT_ATOMS: atom_id res chain seq x y z
N MET A 1 33.47 -48.98 13.22
CA MET A 1 33.65 -48.60 11.79
C MET A 1 34.23 -47.19 11.77
N PHE A 2 35.53 -47.03 11.56
CA PHE A 2 36.17 -45.70 11.57
C PHE A 2 36.00 -45.04 10.18
N MET A 3 35.34 -43.87 10.11
CA MET A 3 35.24 -43.09 8.86
C MET A 3 36.62 -42.81 8.26
N ASN A 4 36.78 -43.03 6.96
CA ASN A 4 38.06 -42.80 6.27
C ASN A 4 38.34 -41.28 6.13
N ARG A 5 39.60 -40.91 5.83
CA ARG A 5 40.08 -39.52 5.79
C ARG A 5 39.37 -38.65 4.73
N LYS A 6 38.92 -39.21 3.60
CA LYS A 6 38.09 -38.54 2.59
C LYS A 6 36.67 -38.29 3.11
N ASP A 7 36.08 -39.22 3.84
CA ASP A 7 34.72 -39.08 4.40
C ASP A 7 34.68 -38.01 5.50
N ARG A 8 35.73 -37.93 6.33
CA ARG A 8 35.88 -36.85 7.32
C ARG A 8 36.07 -35.48 6.67
N ARG A 9 36.84 -35.41 5.57
CA ARG A 9 37.05 -34.16 4.82
C ARG A 9 35.78 -33.71 4.09
N ALA A 10 35.02 -34.64 3.50
CA ALA A 10 33.73 -34.38 2.87
C ALA A 10 32.68 -33.94 3.90
N SER A 11 32.63 -34.59 5.07
CA SER A 11 31.77 -34.18 6.19
C SER A 11 32.13 -32.80 6.73
N GLY A 12 33.42 -32.49 6.88
CA GLY A 12 33.89 -31.17 7.32
C GLY A 12 33.54 -30.06 6.33
N LEU A 13 33.71 -30.30 5.02
CA LEU A 13 33.30 -29.36 3.97
C LEU A 13 31.79 -29.16 3.91
N LYS A 14 30.99 -30.22 4.17
CA LYS A 14 29.52 -30.12 4.24
C LYS A 14 29.06 -29.28 5.42
N ASN A 15 29.66 -29.48 6.60
CA ASN A 15 29.37 -28.67 7.79
C ASN A 15 29.75 -27.20 7.59
N GLN A 16 30.92 -26.93 7.00
CA GLN A 16 31.37 -25.58 6.69
C GLN A 16 30.43 -24.85 5.71
N LYS A 17 29.93 -25.56 4.68
CA LYS A 17 28.93 -24.99 3.75
C LYS A 17 27.61 -24.68 4.46
N GLN A 18 27.13 -25.56 5.33
CA GLN A 18 25.90 -25.32 6.09
C GLN A 18 26.03 -24.11 7.02
N GLU A 19 27.15 -23.95 7.71
CA GLU A 19 27.42 -22.78 8.56
C GLU A 19 27.43 -21.48 7.74
N GLN A 20 28.04 -21.50 6.56
CA GLN A 20 28.06 -20.35 5.65
C GLN A 20 26.65 -19.97 5.15
N VAL A 21 25.81 -20.95 4.83
CA VAL A 21 24.40 -20.71 4.47
C VAL A 21 23.64 -20.09 5.63
N ILE A 22 23.78 -20.61 6.84
CA ILE A 22 23.12 -20.07 8.04
C ILE A 22 23.55 -18.62 8.28
N LEU A 23 24.85 -18.33 8.17
CA LEU A 23 25.36 -16.97 8.33
C LEU A 23 24.82 -16.03 7.26
N ALA A 24 24.85 -16.44 5.99
CA ALA A 24 24.31 -15.66 4.88
C ALA A 24 22.81 -15.33 5.09
N LEU A 25 22.01 -16.31 5.52
CA LEU A 25 20.59 -16.09 5.79
C LEU A 25 20.35 -15.16 6.98
N LYS A 26 21.12 -15.29 8.07
CA LYS A 26 21.03 -14.37 9.21
C LYS A 26 21.34 -12.94 8.78
N THR A 27 22.39 -12.74 7.99
CA THR A 27 22.76 -11.43 7.44
C THR A 27 21.69 -10.88 6.50
N ALA A 28 21.17 -11.71 5.59
CA ALA A 28 20.10 -11.33 4.67
C ALA A 28 18.84 -10.87 5.40
N ARG A 29 18.40 -11.63 6.42
CA ARG A 29 17.23 -11.27 7.26
C ARG A 29 17.44 -9.95 7.99
N MET A 30 18.63 -9.73 8.55
CA MET A 30 18.96 -8.48 9.24
C MET A 30 18.92 -7.29 8.28
N LEU A 31 19.52 -7.42 7.09
CA LEU A 31 19.52 -6.37 6.08
C LEU A 31 18.12 -6.10 5.54
N SER A 32 17.31 -7.15 5.35
CA SER A 32 15.89 -7.05 4.97
C SER A 32 15.11 -6.24 6.02
N GLN A 33 15.30 -6.53 7.31
CA GLN A 33 14.69 -5.77 8.42
C GLN A 33 15.17 -4.32 8.49
N GLN A 34 16.40 -4.04 8.07
CA GLN A 34 16.94 -2.68 7.95
C GLN A 34 16.52 -1.98 6.65
N HIS A 35 15.61 -2.56 5.86
CA HIS A 35 15.17 -2.03 4.57
C HIS A 35 16.31 -1.87 3.53
N LYS A 36 17.44 -2.58 3.72
CA LYS A 36 18.58 -2.59 2.79
C LYS A 36 18.41 -3.69 1.74
N LYS A 37 17.42 -3.51 0.88
CA LYS A 37 16.98 -4.49 -0.11
C LYS A 37 18.12 -5.08 -0.96
N ALA A 38 18.86 -4.23 -1.68
CA ALA A 38 19.89 -4.70 -2.59
C ALA A 38 21.01 -5.49 -1.90
N ASP A 39 21.30 -5.19 -0.64
CA ASP A 39 22.28 -5.96 0.12
C ASP A 39 21.68 -7.27 0.64
N ALA A 40 20.43 -7.26 1.10
CA ALA A 40 19.72 -8.49 1.47
C ALA A 40 19.67 -9.49 0.29
N ASP A 41 19.35 -9.01 -0.92
CA ASP A 41 19.33 -9.81 -2.16
C ASP A 41 20.68 -10.51 -2.40
N LYS A 42 21.81 -9.80 -2.24
CA LYS A 42 23.16 -10.38 -2.40
C LYS A 42 23.38 -11.56 -1.46
N TYR A 43 22.96 -11.45 -0.20
CA TYR A 43 23.15 -12.51 0.79
C TYR A 43 22.16 -13.68 0.61
N PHE A 44 20.93 -13.42 0.16
CA PHE A 44 20.02 -14.49 -0.24
C PHE A 44 20.56 -15.27 -1.44
N MET A 45 21.04 -14.57 -2.47
CA MET A 45 21.68 -15.21 -3.63
C MET A 45 22.95 -15.98 -3.23
N ALA A 46 23.75 -15.45 -2.29
CA ALA A 46 24.93 -16.15 -1.77
C ALA A 46 24.55 -17.45 -1.06
N ALA A 47 23.48 -17.44 -0.25
CA ALA A 47 22.96 -18.65 0.41
C ALA A 47 22.53 -19.71 -0.62
N LEU A 48 21.77 -19.30 -1.65
CA LEU A 48 21.31 -20.20 -2.72
C LEU A 48 22.44 -20.66 -3.64
N LYS A 49 23.52 -19.89 -3.81
CA LYS A 49 24.71 -20.34 -4.55
C LYS A 49 25.44 -21.47 -3.81
N LEU A 50 25.43 -21.45 -2.48
CA LEU A 50 26.03 -22.48 -1.64
C LEU A 50 25.15 -23.73 -1.53
N ASP A 51 23.84 -23.54 -1.45
CA ASP A 51 22.83 -24.60 -1.34
C ASP A 51 21.54 -24.19 -2.11
N PRO A 52 21.44 -24.53 -3.41
CA PRO A 52 20.33 -24.10 -4.27
C PRO A 52 18.95 -24.60 -3.83
N GLU A 53 18.92 -25.73 -3.12
CA GLU A 53 17.68 -26.36 -2.65
C GLU A 53 17.33 -25.94 -1.22
N ASN A 54 18.07 -25.00 -0.63
CA ASN A 54 17.84 -24.61 0.75
C ASN A 54 16.44 -24.01 0.96
N ARG A 55 15.55 -24.79 1.58
CA ARG A 55 14.16 -24.41 1.90
C ARG A 55 14.04 -23.00 2.48
N ASN A 56 14.86 -22.67 3.48
CA ASN A 56 14.75 -21.39 4.18
C ASN A 56 15.25 -20.23 3.31
N ALA A 57 16.28 -20.45 2.50
CA ALA A 57 16.76 -19.44 1.56
C ALA A 57 15.70 -19.11 0.49
N LEU A 58 15.08 -20.14 -0.09
CA LEU A 58 14.01 -19.96 -1.08
C LEU A 58 12.79 -19.25 -0.47
N LEU A 59 12.35 -19.68 0.72
CA LEU A 59 11.21 -19.07 1.40
C LEU A 59 11.48 -17.61 1.78
N ASP A 60 12.61 -17.34 2.45
CA ASP A 60 12.91 -16.00 2.95
C ASP A 60 13.18 -15.02 1.81
N PHE A 61 13.88 -15.47 0.76
CA PHE A 61 14.11 -14.62 -0.42
C PHE A 61 12.80 -14.34 -1.14
N GLY A 62 11.95 -15.37 -1.32
CA GLY A 62 10.63 -15.21 -1.90
C GLY A 62 9.75 -14.22 -1.13
N LEU A 63 9.72 -14.32 0.21
CA LEU A 63 9.00 -13.39 1.08
C LEU A 63 9.59 -11.98 1.04
N HIS A 64 10.92 -11.85 1.01
CA HIS A 64 11.61 -10.56 0.86
C HIS A 64 11.24 -9.89 -0.47
N SER A 65 11.29 -10.63 -1.58
CA SER A 65 10.90 -10.12 -2.90
C SER A 65 9.41 -9.73 -2.93
N LEU A 66 8.53 -10.49 -2.28
CA LEU A 66 7.11 -10.14 -2.16
C LEU A 66 6.93 -8.82 -1.39
N GLN A 67 7.60 -8.66 -0.25
CA GLN A 67 7.57 -7.42 0.55
C GLN A 67 8.06 -6.20 -0.25
N ASN A 68 9.00 -6.40 -1.18
CA ASN A 68 9.54 -5.35 -2.04
C ASN A 68 8.80 -5.20 -3.38
N ASN A 69 7.62 -5.85 -3.53
CA ASN A 69 6.78 -5.84 -4.73
C ASN A 69 7.53 -6.29 -6.01
N GLU A 70 8.40 -7.29 -5.87
CA GLU A 70 9.14 -7.98 -6.93
C GLU A 70 8.48 -9.31 -7.26
N LEU A 71 7.22 -9.25 -7.70
CA LEU A 71 6.37 -10.43 -7.89
C LEU A 71 7.00 -11.52 -8.79
N LYS A 72 7.79 -11.13 -9.79
CA LYS A 72 8.51 -12.08 -10.65
C LYS A 72 9.54 -12.91 -9.88
N MET A 73 10.37 -12.24 -9.06
CA MET A 73 11.38 -12.93 -8.25
C MET A 73 10.72 -13.72 -7.12
N ALA A 74 9.69 -13.15 -6.48
CA ALA A 74 8.91 -13.86 -5.47
C ALA A 74 8.30 -15.15 -6.03
N ARG A 75 7.66 -15.09 -7.20
CA ARG A 75 7.10 -16.27 -7.89
C ARG A 75 8.19 -17.29 -8.22
N LEU A 76 9.34 -16.84 -8.71
CA LEU A 76 10.45 -17.73 -9.06
C LEU A 76 10.95 -18.50 -7.83
N MET A 77 11.27 -17.81 -6.73
CA MET A 77 11.80 -18.43 -5.51
C MET A 77 10.77 -19.33 -4.82
N LEU A 78 9.52 -18.87 -4.69
CA LEU A 78 8.46 -19.62 -4.02
C LEU A 78 7.93 -20.77 -4.89
N GLY A 79 7.94 -20.61 -6.21
CA GLY A 79 7.63 -21.68 -7.15
C GLY A 79 8.65 -22.82 -7.05
N GLU A 80 9.94 -22.48 -6.98
CA GLU A 80 11.01 -23.47 -6.79
C GLU A 80 10.91 -24.16 -5.42
N LEU A 81 10.60 -23.41 -4.36
CA LEU A 81 10.34 -23.98 -3.04
C LEU A 81 9.20 -25.01 -3.07
N VAL A 82 8.06 -24.68 -3.68
CA VAL A 82 6.90 -25.59 -3.77
C VAL A 82 7.20 -26.78 -4.68
N ARG A 83 8.03 -26.62 -5.72
CA ARG A 83 8.47 -27.72 -6.58
C ARG A 83 9.31 -28.74 -5.80
N LEU A 84 10.26 -28.28 -5.00
CA LEU A 84 11.16 -29.12 -4.19
C LEU A 84 10.46 -29.69 -2.95
N TYR A 85 9.57 -28.91 -2.33
CA TYR A 85 8.87 -29.23 -1.09
C TYR A 85 7.35 -29.05 -1.28
N PRO A 86 6.67 -29.97 -1.99
CA PRO A 86 5.26 -29.81 -2.38
C PRO A 86 4.26 -29.83 -1.23
N ARG A 87 4.68 -30.24 -0.03
CA ARG A 87 3.88 -30.21 1.20
C ARG A 87 4.23 -29.04 2.12
N ASP A 88 5.02 -28.09 1.64
CA ASP A 88 5.44 -26.95 2.45
C ASP A 88 4.33 -25.90 2.57
N SER A 89 3.58 -25.94 3.66
CA SER A 89 2.42 -25.05 3.86
C SER A 89 2.77 -23.57 3.88
N ALA A 90 3.98 -23.21 4.35
CA ALA A 90 4.45 -21.83 4.32
C ALA A 90 4.77 -21.36 2.89
N GLY A 91 5.46 -22.19 2.11
CA GLY A 91 5.77 -21.95 0.71
C GLY A 91 4.53 -21.89 -0.18
N LEU A 92 3.62 -22.86 -0.02
CA LEU A 92 2.33 -22.90 -0.71
C LEU A 92 1.51 -21.63 -0.44
N THR A 93 1.41 -21.20 0.82
CA THR A 93 0.67 -19.99 1.18
C THR A 93 1.34 -18.71 0.67
N ALA A 94 2.68 -18.63 0.73
CA ALA A 94 3.40 -17.49 0.18
C ALA A 94 3.25 -17.39 -1.34
N LEU A 95 3.31 -18.53 -2.05
CA LEU A 95 3.05 -18.58 -3.48
C LEU A 95 1.59 -18.23 -3.79
N ALA A 96 0.62 -18.69 -2.98
CA ALA A 96 -0.79 -18.30 -3.10
C ALA A 96 -0.95 -16.77 -3.02
N THR A 97 -0.25 -16.10 -2.10
CA THR A 97 -0.23 -14.63 -2.04
C THR A 97 0.31 -14.03 -3.34
N VAL A 98 1.39 -14.55 -3.90
CA VAL A 98 1.92 -14.06 -5.19
C VAL A 98 0.93 -14.26 -6.34
N GLU A 99 0.24 -15.40 -6.40
CA GLU A 99 -0.79 -15.66 -7.40
C GLU A 99 -1.98 -14.69 -7.27
N MET A 100 -2.40 -14.41 -6.04
CA MET A 100 -3.42 -13.39 -5.73
C MET A 100 -2.97 -11.98 -6.15
N GLU A 101 -1.68 -11.65 -5.97
CA GLU A 101 -1.11 -10.40 -6.46
C GLU A 101 -1.05 -10.30 -7.99
N ASN A 102 -0.85 -11.43 -8.68
CA ASN A 102 -0.87 -11.50 -10.14
C ASN A 102 -2.29 -11.62 -10.74
N GLY A 103 -3.35 -11.58 -9.92
CA GLY A 103 -4.73 -11.73 -10.38
C GLY A 103 -5.15 -13.17 -10.71
N ALA A 104 -4.29 -14.16 -10.47
CA ALA A 104 -4.57 -15.58 -10.66
C ALA A 104 -5.32 -16.16 -9.45
N ARG A 105 -6.53 -15.63 -9.20
CA ARG A 105 -7.36 -15.91 -8.02
C ARG A 105 -7.58 -17.40 -7.77
N ASP A 106 -8.03 -18.15 -8.78
CA ASP A 106 -8.37 -19.56 -8.61
C ASP A 106 -7.15 -20.40 -8.22
N LYS A 107 -6.00 -20.09 -8.84
CA LYS A 107 -4.73 -20.74 -8.50
C LYS A 107 -4.25 -20.39 -7.09
N ALA A 108 -4.48 -19.15 -6.63
CA ALA A 108 -4.18 -18.76 -5.26
C ALA A 108 -4.97 -19.62 -4.26
N PHE A 109 -6.27 -19.82 -4.48
CA PHE A 109 -7.10 -20.63 -3.58
C PHE A 109 -6.81 -22.14 -3.68
N GLU A 110 -6.44 -22.65 -4.86
CA GLU A 110 -5.93 -24.03 -5.00
C GLU A 110 -4.68 -24.26 -4.13
N LEU A 111 -3.72 -23.32 -4.17
CA LEU A 111 -2.51 -23.38 -3.35
C LEU A 111 -2.79 -23.22 -1.86
N ALA A 112 -3.72 -22.32 -1.50
CA ALA A 112 -4.16 -22.14 -0.11
C ALA A 112 -4.80 -23.42 0.44
N GLN A 113 -5.65 -24.09 -0.34
CA GLN A 113 -6.25 -25.36 0.06
C GLN A 113 -5.18 -26.44 0.26
N LYS A 114 -4.23 -26.56 -0.68
CA LYS A 114 -3.08 -27.47 -0.51
C LYS A 114 -2.29 -27.17 0.77
N ALA A 115 -2.10 -25.90 1.14
CA ALA A 115 -1.45 -25.54 2.39
C ALA A 115 -2.27 -25.96 3.62
N MET A 116 -3.60 -25.86 3.56
CA MET A 116 -4.51 -26.30 4.62
C MET A 116 -4.49 -27.82 4.83
N ASP A 117 -4.29 -28.58 3.75
CA ASP A 117 -4.24 -30.05 3.80
C ASP A 117 -2.91 -30.59 4.36
N ASN A 118 -1.88 -29.74 4.48
CA ASN A 118 -0.51 -30.13 4.88
C ASN A 118 -0.12 -29.61 6.28
N ASN A 119 -0.91 -29.93 7.31
CA ASN A 119 -0.61 -29.57 8.71
C ASN A 119 -0.21 -28.09 8.91
N PRO A 120 -1.11 -27.14 8.60
CA PRO A 120 -0.81 -25.72 8.69
C PRO A 120 -0.55 -25.30 10.14
N THR A 121 0.34 -24.32 10.33
CA THR A 121 0.50 -23.64 11.63
C THR A 121 -0.52 -22.51 11.77
N ALA A 122 -0.70 -21.95 12.97
CA ALA A 122 -1.57 -20.79 13.20
C ALA A 122 -1.21 -19.60 12.29
N GLN A 123 0.09 -19.39 12.02
CA GLN A 123 0.59 -18.36 11.10
C GLN A 123 0.15 -18.61 9.66
N VAL A 124 0.18 -19.86 9.19
CA VAL A 124 -0.31 -20.24 7.86
C VAL A 124 -1.81 -20.00 7.74
N VAL A 125 -2.59 -20.47 8.72
CA VAL A 125 -4.05 -20.29 8.75
C VAL A 125 -4.42 -18.80 8.73
N ALA A 126 -3.75 -17.98 9.54
CA ALA A 126 -3.97 -16.53 9.56
C ALA A 126 -3.66 -15.88 8.20
N LYS A 127 -2.57 -16.28 7.53
CA LYS A 127 -2.24 -15.76 6.19
C LYS A 127 -3.27 -16.15 5.13
N ILE A 128 -3.83 -17.35 5.20
CA ILE A 128 -4.91 -17.78 4.31
C ILE A 128 -6.17 -16.96 4.56
N ALA A 129 -6.48 -16.64 5.82
CA ALA A 129 -7.56 -15.72 6.14
C ALA A 129 -7.40 -14.35 5.47
N LEU A 130 -6.16 -13.85 5.33
CA LEU A 130 -5.88 -12.60 4.60
C LEU A 130 -6.14 -12.71 3.10
N LEU A 131 -6.00 -13.90 2.50
CA LEU A 131 -6.37 -14.11 1.09
C LEU A 131 -7.88 -13.94 0.92
N TYR A 132 -8.70 -14.56 1.77
CA TYR A 132 -10.16 -14.37 1.77
C TYR A 132 -10.56 -12.92 2.05
N ARG A 133 -9.89 -12.27 3.02
CA ARG A 133 -10.13 -10.86 3.34
C ARG A 133 -9.88 -9.96 2.12
N ASN A 134 -8.77 -10.19 1.42
CA ASN A 134 -8.41 -9.41 0.23
C ASN A 134 -9.34 -9.70 -0.95
N ASP A 135 -9.84 -10.93 -1.05
CA ASP A 135 -10.85 -11.32 -2.05
C ASP A 135 -12.22 -10.69 -1.76
N GLY A 136 -12.51 -10.39 -0.50
CA GLY A 136 -13.76 -9.78 -0.05
C GLY A 136 -14.70 -10.73 0.68
N ASP A 137 -14.31 -12.00 0.82
CA ASP A 137 -15.02 -12.97 1.66
C ASP A 137 -14.65 -12.77 3.13
N LEU A 138 -15.30 -11.78 3.75
CA LEU A 138 -15.00 -11.35 5.11
C LEU A 138 -15.43 -12.36 6.16
N ASP A 139 -16.45 -13.17 5.88
CA ASP A 139 -16.96 -14.17 6.81
C ASP A 139 -16.03 -15.37 6.89
N THR A 140 -15.59 -15.90 5.75
CA THR A 140 -14.56 -16.95 5.71
C THR A 140 -13.23 -16.46 6.29
N ALA A 141 -12.85 -15.21 6.02
CA ALA A 141 -11.69 -14.59 6.65
C ALA A 141 -11.81 -14.59 8.19
N ARG A 142 -12.97 -14.20 8.74
CA ARG A 142 -13.23 -14.20 10.18
C ARG A 142 -13.12 -15.60 10.77
N GLU A 143 -13.70 -16.60 10.12
CA GLU A 143 -13.64 -18.01 10.55
C GLU A 143 -12.18 -18.50 10.66
N TYR A 144 -11.37 -18.29 9.62
CA TYR A 144 -9.97 -18.72 9.64
C TYR A 144 -9.12 -17.95 10.66
N LEU A 145 -9.41 -16.67 10.91
CA LEU A 145 -8.74 -15.92 11.98
C LEU A 145 -9.03 -16.52 13.36
N TYR A 146 -10.29 -16.86 13.64
CA TYR A 146 -10.64 -17.55 14.90
C TYR A 146 -10.06 -18.96 14.99
N ARG A 147 -9.97 -19.68 13.87
CA ARG A 147 -9.27 -20.96 13.82
C ARG A 147 -7.78 -20.80 14.17
N ALA A 148 -7.11 -19.78 13.65
CA ALA A 148 -5.72 -19.48 14.00
C ALA A 148 -5.57 -19.15 15.50
N ILE A 149 -6.50 -18.39 16.08
CA ILE A 149 -6.55 -18.10 17.52
C ILE A 149 -6.71 -19.37 18.36
N LYS A 150 -7.61 -20.28 17.94
CA LYS A 150 -7.81 -21.56 18.63
C LYS A 150 -6.56 -22.44 18.61
N MET A 151 -5.76 -22.34 17.55
CA MET A 151 -4.48 -23.07 17.42
C MET A 151 -3.37 -22.45 18.27
N ASP A 152 -3.32 -21.11 18.37
CA ASP A 152 -2.36 -20.39 19.20
C ASP A 152 -2.94 -19.05 19.67
N ALA A 153 -3.45 -19.03 20.91
CA ALA A 153 -4.03 -17.84 21.53
C ALA A 153 -2.99 -16.77 21.92
N HIS A 154 -1.69 -17.11 21.86
CA HIS A 154 -0.58 -16.18 22.10
C HIS A 154 -0.07 -15.52 20.82
N TYR A 155 -0.59 -15.93 19.65
CA TYR A 155 -0.25 -15.32 18.37
C TYR A 155 -1.10 -14.05 18.15
N PRO A 156 -0.52 -12.85 18.12
CA PRO A 156 -1.30 -11.60 18.13
C PRO A 156 -1.85 -11.18 16.76
N THR A 157 -1.27 -11.67 15.67
CA THR A 157 -1.63 -11.25 14.31
C THR A 157 -3.10 -11.49 13.96
N PRO A 158 -3.75 -12.63 14.30
CA PRO A 158 -5.17 -12.82 14.05
C PRO A 158 -6.06 -11.79 14.73
N TYR A 159 -5.78 -11.44 16.00
CA TYR A 159 -6.53 -10.41 16.72
C TYR A 159 -6.44 -9.05 16.02
N PHE A 160 -5.24 -8.68 15.55
CA PHE A 160 -5.06 -7.44 14.80
C PHE A 160 -5.93 -7.39 13.53
N HIS A 161 -6.00 -8.49 12.78
CA HIS A 161 -6.79 -8.55 11.56
C HIS A 161 -8.30 -8.69 11.79
N LEU A 162 -8.72 -9.23 12.94
CA LEU A 162 -10.13 -9.25 13.35
C LEU A 162 -10.68 -7.86 13.63
N ASN A 163 -9.85 -6.89 14.03
CA ASN A 163 -10.31 -5.53 14.34
C ASN A 163 -11.14 -4.91 13.23
N ASP A 164 -10.75 -5.11 11.97
CA ASP A 164 -11.44 -4.56 10.80
C ASP A 164 -12.74 -5.31 10.48
N LEU A 165 -12.97 -6.46 11.11
CA LEU A 165 -14.06 -7.41 10.82
C LEU A 165 -15.09 -7.55 11.95
N LYS A 166 -14.89 -6.89 13.10
CA LYS A 166 -15.84 -6.90 14.22
C LYS A 166 -15.94 -5.52 14.88
N LYS A 167 -16.92 -5.35 15.77
CA LYS A 167 -17.02 -4.22 16.70
C LYS A 167 -16.92 -4.78 18.12
N TYR A 168 -16.12 -4.16 18.98
CA TYR A 168 -15.90 -4.63 20.35
C TYR A 168 -16.98 -4.12 21.32
N THR A 169 -17.26 -4.92 22.35
CA THR A 169 -18.00 -4.54 23.55
C THR A 169 -17.09 -4.58 24.77
N ALA A 170 -17.53 -4.00 25.89
CA ALA A 170 -16.73 -3.95 27.12
C ALA A 170 -16.37 -5.36 27.64
N ASP A 171 -17.29 -6.32 27.50
CA ASP A 171 -17.16 -7.71 27.96
C ASP A 171 -16.60 -8.67 26.90
N ASP A 172 -16.04 -8.16 25.81
CA ASP A 172 -15.53 -8.98 24.71
C ASP A 172 -14.29 -9.80 25.12
N GLU A 173 -14.35 -11.12 24.92
CA GLU A 173 -13.26 -12.03 25.29
C GLU A 173 -11.96 -11.75 24.50
N ASP A 174 -12.08 -11.33 23.24
CA ASP A 174 -10.91 -10.97 22.42
C ASP A 174 -10.23 -9.71 22.96
N LEU A 175 -11.01 -8.74 23.48
CA LEU A 175 -10.47 -7.56 24.16
C LEU A 175 -9.76 -7.95 25.45
N ALA A 176 -10.36 -8.84 26.26
CA ALA A 176 -9.71 -9.37 27.46
C ALA A 176 -8.39 -10.08 27.13
N GLN A 177 -8.35 -10.84 26.02
CA GLN A 177 -7.13 -11.50 25.56
C GLN A 177 -6.08 -10.52 25.05
N LEU A 178 -6.45 -9.50 24.27
CA LEU A 178 -5.54 -8.43 23.84
C LEU A 178 -4.89 -7.72 25.04
N LYS A 179 -5.66 -7.46 26.11
CA LYS A 179 -5.14 -6.89 27.36
C LYS A 179 -4.13 -7.81 28.06
N ARG A 180 -4.29 -9.14 27.98
CA ARG A 180 -3.29 -10.10 28.48
C ARG A 180 -2.04 -10.14 27.60
N LEU A 181 -2.21 -10.12 26.28
CA LEU A 181 -1.10 -10.15 25.31
C LEU A 181 -0.18 -8.93 25.44
N VAL A 182 -0.73 -7.73 25.63
CA VAL A 182 0.09 -6.52 25.77
C VAL A 182 0.92 -6.52 27.06
N GLN A 183 0.49 -7.26 28.09
CA GLN A 183 1.23 -7.43 29.35
C GLN A 183 2.36 -8.46 29.23
N ASN A 184 2.26 -9.42 28.31
CA ASN A 184 3.26 -10.45 28.08
C ASN A 184 3.73 -10.46 26.62
N THR A 185 4.67 -9.57 26.32
CA THR A 185 5.23 -9.43 24.96
C THR A 185 6.52 -10.22 24.73
N GLN A 186 6.89 -11.12 25.66
CA GLN A 186 8.10 -11.93 25.54
C GLN A 186 7.99 -12.86 24.32
N GLY A 187 9.03 -12.89 23.48
CA GLY A 187 9.04 -13.66 22.25
C GLY A 187 8.29 -13.03 21.07
N MET A 188 7.59 -11.91 21.27
CA MET A 188 6.95 -11.17 20.17
C MET A 188 7.96 -10.33 19.39
N THR A 189 7.80 -10.32 18.08
CA THR A 189 8.52 -9.40 17.19
C THR A 189 8.08 -7.94 17.45
N PRO A 190 8.92 -6.94 17.17
CA PRO A 190 8.52 -5.53 17.28
C PRO A 190 7.21 -5.21 16.54
N ASN A 191 7.03 -5.78 15.34
CA ASN A 191 5.83 -5.57 14.54
C ASN A 191 4.56 -6.15 15.19
N GLN A 192 4.67 -7.29 15.88
CA GLN A 192 3.57 -7.89 16.64
C GLN A 192 3.17 -7.04 17.85
N LYS A 193 4.14 -6.41 18.54
CA LYS A 193 3.85 -5.48 19.64
C LYS A 193 3.04 -4.28 19.14
N VAL A 194 3.49 -3.67 18.05
CA VAL A 194 2.77 -2.57 17.37
C VAL A 194 1.34 -2.98 16.98
N MET A 195 1.16 -4.18 16.40
CA MET A 195 -0.15 -4.71 16.04
C MET A 195 -1.11 -4.81 17.24
N ILE A 196 -0.63 -5.25 18.41
CA ILE A 196 -1.46 -5.32 19.62
C ILE A 196 -1.91 -3.93 20.06
N HIS A 197 -1.02 -2.94 20.04
CA HIS A 197 -1.37 -1.57 20.42
C HIS A 197 -2.39 -0.96 19.45
N TYR A 198 -2.26 -1.13 18.13
CA TYR A 198 -3.32 -0.71 17.20
C TYR A 198 -4.65 -1.42 17.47
N ALA A 199 -4.62 -2.72 17.82
CA ALA A 199 -5.81 -3.48 18.15
C ALA A 199 -6.52 -2.97 19.40
N LEU A 200 -5.77 -2.73 20.47
CA LEU A 200 -6.29 -2.15 21.70
C LEU A 200 -6.80 -0.72 21.46
N GLY A 201 -6.10 0.09 20.67
CA GLY A 201 -6.55 1.43 20.28
C GLY A 201 -7.94 1.39 19.65
N LYS A 202 -8.13 0.51 18.66
CA LYS A 202 -9.42 0.33 17.99
C LYS A 202 -10.49 -0.19 18.94
N ALA A 203 -10.19 -1.24 19.71
CA ALA A 203 -11.15 -1.85 20.62
C ALA A 203 -11.63 -0.88 21.71
N HIS A 204 -10.72 -0.06 22.26
CA HIS A 204 -11.08 0.97 23.23
C HIS A 204 -11.93 2.10 22.60
N LEU A 205 -11.67 2.49 21.33
CA LEU A 205 -12.56 3.43 20.63
C LEU A 205 -13.99 2.88 20.46
N ASP A 206 -14.12 1.60 20.11
CA ASP A 206 -15.42 0.96 19.91
C ASP A 206 -16.29 0.97 21.17
N ILE A 207 -15.68 0.79 22.34
CA ILE A 207 -16.37 0.82 23.65
C ILE A 207 -16.49 2.24 24.24
N GLY A 208 -16.02 3.26 23.52
CA GLY A 208 -16.13 4.67 23.91
C GLY A 208 -14.99 5.21 24.80
N ASP A 209 -14.03 4.38 25.19
CA ASP A 209 -12.86 4.76 26.00
C ASP A 209 -11.78 5.41 25.13
N SER A 210 -12.00 6.70 24.84
CA SER A 210 -11.15 7.46 23.92
C SER A 210 -9.76 7.73 24.49
N GLU A 211 -9.65 7.93 25.82
CA GLU A 211 -8.37 8.20 26.47
C GLU A 211 -7.42 7.00 26.36
N THR A 212 -7.89 5.81 26.75
CA THR A 212 -7.07 4.60 26.64
C THR A 212 -6.76 4.27 25.19
N ALA A 213 -7.72 4.48 24.29
CA ALA A 213 -7.51 4.26 22.86
C ALA A 213 -6.36 5.11 22.31
N PHE A 214 -6.38 6.42 22.55
CA PHE A 214 -5.34 7.33 22.06
C PHE A 214 -3.98 7.04 22.70
N ARG A 215 -3.92 6.60 23.97
CA ARG A 215 -2.67 6.11 24.58
C ARG A 215 -2.08 4.93 23.81
N HIS A 216 -2.91 3.94 23.44
CA HIS A 216 -2.45 2.80 22.66
C HIS A 216 -2.03 3.18 21.24
N TYR A 217 -2.77 4.05 20.55
CA TYR A 217 -2.36 4.54 19.24
C TYR A 217 -1.05 5.33 19.30
N THR A 218 -0.86 6.18 20.30
CA THR A 218 0.40 6.91 20.51
C THR A 218 1.57 5.95 20.68
N GLU A 219 1.43 4.94 21.55
CA GLU A 219 2.47 3.93 21.76
C GLU A 219 2.77 3.14 20.48
N ALA A 220 1.74 2.72 19.74
CA ALA A 220 1.91 2.01 18.47
C ALA A 220 2.69 2.85 17.45
N ASN A 221 2.27 4.11 17.28
CA ASN A 221 2.85 5.07 16.35
C ASN A 221 4.30 5.41 16.72
N GLN A 222 4.62 5.61 18.00
CA GLN A 222 5.98 5.87 18.47
C GLN A 222 6.92 4.68 18.22
N GLN A 223 6.49 3.46 18.57
CA GLN A 223 7.27 2.25 18.29
C GLN A 223 7.48 2.05 16.78
N ARG A 224 6.46 2.32 15.98
CA ARG A 224 6.53 2.19 14.53
C ARG A 224 7.47 3.22 13.91
N LYS A 225 7.40 4.49 14.34
CA LYS A 225 8.30 5.58 13.92
C LYS A 225 9.75 5.27 14.30
N ALA A 226 10.00 4.76 15.50
CA ALA A 226 11.33 4.39 15.97
C ALA A 226 11.94 3.19 15.21
N GLY A 227 11.11 2.25 14.75
CA GLY A 227 11.54 1.07 14.00
C GLY A 227 11.60 1.25 12.48
N ALA A 228 11.14 2.39 11.94
CA ALA A 228 11.08 2.66 10.51
C ALA A 228 12.31 3.45 10.01
N PRO A 229 12.62 3.40 8.71
CA PRO A 229 13.53 4.37 8.10
C PRO A 229 13.10 5.79 8.42
N LYS A 230 14.08 6.64 8.80
CA LYS A 230 13.81 8.04 9.11
C LYS A 230 13.20 8.75 7.90
N TYR A 231 12.04 9.36 8.12
CA TYR A 231 11.42 10.26 7.15
C TYR A 231 11.60 11.69 7.63
N ASP A 232 12.29 12.52 6.84
CA ASP A 232 12.54 13.91 7.17
C ASP A 232 11.59 14.82 6.39
N MET A 233 10.68 15.46 7.12
CA MET A 233 9.68 16.36 6.51
C MET A 233 10.32 17.63 5.93
N ASP A 234 11.44 18.12 6.47
CA ASP A 234 12.12 19.30 5.91
C ASP A 234 12.68 18.97 4.52
N THR A 235 13.26 17.78 4.36
CA THR A 235 13.69 17.26 3.05
C THR A 235 12.51 17.05 2.11
N HIS A 236 11.39 16.52 2.59
CA HIS A 236 10.19 16.35 1.75
C HIS A 236 9.61 17.67 1.26
N GLU A 237 9.54 18.70 2.11
CA GLU A 237 9.05 20.02 1.70
C GLU A 237 9.98 20.66 0.68
N LYS A 238 11.31 20.57 0.89
CA LYS A 238 12.30 21.01 -0.12
C LYS A 238 12.16 20.28 -1.44
N TYR A 239 11.85 18.99 -1.40
CA TYR A 239 11.60 18.19 -2.59
C TYR A 239 10.38 18.69 -3.37
N ILE A 240 9.28 18.97 -2.67
CA ILE A 240 8.09 19.55 -3.30
C ILE A 240 8.40 20.92 -3.90
N ASP A 241 9.16 21.74 -3.18
CA ASP A 241 9.57 23.07 -3.68
C ASP A 241 10.47 22.98 -4.90
N SER A 242 11.36 21.99 -4.98
CA SER A 242 12.23 21.79 -6.14
C SER A 242 11.45 21.33 -7.37
N ILE A 243 10.39 20.53 -7.19
CA ILE A 243 9.46 20.16 -8.27
C ILE A 243 8.72 21.40 -8.78
N ILE A 244 8.13 22.19 -7.89
CA ILE A 244 7.37 23.41 -8.23
C ILE A 244 8.27 24.40 -8.99
N SER A 245 9.50 24.56 -8.51
CA SER A 245 10.46 25.51 -9.10
C SER A 245 10.95 25.05 -10.47
N ALA A 246 11.13 23.75 -10.69
CA ALA A 246 11.62 23.21 -11.95
C ALA A 246 10.53 23.06 -13.02
N PHE A 247 9.29 22.77 -12.62
CA PHE A 247 8.17 22.47 -13.51
C PHE A 247 7.20 23.65 -13.59
N ASP A 248 7.54 24.65 -14.40
CA ASP A 248 6.78 25.90 -14.52
C ASP A 248 5.88 25.95 -15.77
N GLU A 249 5.29 27.13 -16.04
CA GLU A 249 4.44 27.38 -17.19
C GLU A 249 5.20 27.29 -18.53
N GLU A 250 6.52 27.52 -18.56
CA GLU A 250 7.33 27.43 -19.78
C GLU A 250 7.52 25.97 -20.22
N VAL A 251 7.69 25.05 -19.26
CA VAL A 251 7.67 23.61 -19.52
C VAL A 251 6.35 23.20 -20.17
N VAL A 252 5.22 23.69 -19.64
CA VAL A 252 3.89 23.40 -20.17
C VAL A 252 3.73 23.95 -21.59
N LYS A 253 4.05 25.22 -21.83
CA LYS A 253 4.00 25.83 -23.18
C LYS A 253 4.86 25.08 -24.20
N LYS A 254 6.00 24.54 -23.76
CA LYS A 254 6.90 23.78 -24.62
C LYS A 254 6.34 22.43 -25.05
N LEU A 255 5.55 21.75 -24.20
CA LEU A 255 5.25 20.32 -24.37
C LEU A 255 3.76 19.97 -24.46
N ASP A 256 2.86 20.79 -23.90
CA ASP A 256 1.43 20.47 -23.81
C ASP A 256 0.80 20.35 -25.21
N GLY A 257 -0.07 19.36 -25.37
CA GLY A 257 -0.72 19.04 -26.65
C GLY A 257 0.20 18.51 -27.77
N LYS A 258 1.51 18.29 -27.51
CA LYS A 258 2.47 17.83 -28.54
C LYS A 258 2.73 16.33 -28.54
N THR A 259 2.38 15.63 -27.46
CA THR A 259 2.56 14.18 -27.35
C THR A 259 1.38 13.46 -28.00
N PRO A 260 1.60 12.60 -29.02
CA PRO A 260 0.52 11.83 -29.63
C PRO A 260 -0.03 10.79 -28.66
N ALA A 261 -1.33 10.52 -28.76
CA ALA A 261 -1.96 9.42 -28.02
C ALA A 261 -1.37 8.07 -28.44
N VAL A 262 -1.33 7.12 -27.51
CA VAL A 262 -0.99 5.73 -27.83
C VAL A 262 -2.19 5.09 -28.51
N GLU A 263 -2.00 4.58 -29.73
CA GLU A 263 -3.06 4.00 -30.53
C GLU A 263 -3.73 2.81 -29.83
N GLY A 264 -5.07 2.76 -29.86
CA GLY A 264 -5.86 1.71 -29.22
C GLY A 264 -5.84 1.71 -27.68
N ALA A 265 -5.15 2.65 -27.05
CA ALA A 265 -5.10 2.74 -25.59
C ALA A 265 -6.40 3.35 -25.01
N PRO A 266 -6.86 2.88 -23.85
CA PRO A 266 -8.00 3.47 -23.14
C PRO A 266 -7.69 4.90 -22.67
N GLN A 267 -8.72 5.72 -22.47
CA GLN A 267 -8.57 7.01 -21.81
C GLN A 267 -8.14 6.81 -20.35
N PRO A 268 -6.98 7.35 -19.93
CA PRO A 268 -6.51 7.20 -18.56
C PRO A 268 -7.18 8.22 -17.63
N ILE A 269 -7.61 7.74 -16.47
CA ILE A 269 -8.20 8.51 -15.38
C ILE A 269 -7.35 8.25 -14.14
N PHE A 270 -6.63 9.28 -13.67
CA PHE A 270 -5.76 9.16 -12.52
C PHE A 270 -6.46 9.72 -11.28
N ILE A 271 -6.57 8.90 -10.24
CA ILE A 271 -7.08 9.31 -8.93
C ILE A 271 -5.89 9.49 -7.99
N VAL A 272 -5.67 10.73 -7.56
CA VAL A 272 -4.50 11.15 -6.77
C VAL A 272 -4.92 11.92 -5.51
N GLY A 273 -4.00 12.06 -4.56
CA GLY A 273 -4.23 12.87 -3.35
C GLY A 273 -3.70 12.20 -2.09
N MET A 274 -4.26 12.56 -0.94
CA MET A 274 -3.88 11.98 0.35
C MET A 274 -4.47 10.57 0.55
N PRO A 275 -3.76 9.63 1.21
CA PRO A 275 -4.40 8.47 1.82
C PRO A 275 -5.59 8.88 2.68
N ARG A 276 -6.63 8.02 2.70
CA ARG A 276 -7.83 8.22 3.54
C ARG A 276 -8.69 9.44 3.19
N SER A 277 -8.52 10.01 1.99
CA SER A 277 -9.30 11.14 1.46
C SER A 277 -10.51 10.74 0.57
N GLY A 278 -10.95 9.48 0.61
CA GLY A 278 -12.09 9.01 -0.19
C GLY A 278 -11.75 8.48 -1.59
N SER A 279 -10.47 8.34 -1.95
CA SER A 279 -10.06 7.86 -3.27
C SER A 279 -10.60 6.49 -3.67
N THR A 280 -10.75 5.57 -2.72
CA THR A 280 -11.35 4.24 -3.02
C THR A 280 -12.83 4.34 -3.34
N LEU A 281 -13.56 5.29 -2.75
CA LEU A 281 -14.98 5.52 -3.09
C LEU A 281 -15.10 6.04 -4.53
N VAL A 282 -14.31 7.07 -4.88
CA VAL A 282 -14.27 7.63 -6.25
C VAL A 282 -13.88 6.56 -7.27
N ASP A 283 -12.86 5.75 -6.97
CA ASP A 283 -12.44 4.62 -7.79
C ASP A 283 -13.59 3.62 -8.01
N GLN A 284 -14.28 3.20 -6.95
CA GLN A 284 -15.39 2.26 -7.05
C GLN A 284 -16.57 2.83 -7.86
N ILE A 285 -16.92 4.10 -7.68
CA ILE A 285 -17.99 4.76 -8.46
C ILE A 285 -17.69 4.67 -9.96
N ILE A 286 -16.49 5.07 -10.37
CA ILE A 286 -16.11 5.06 -11.80
C ILE A 286 -15.94 3.64 -12.31
N ALA A 287 -15.28 2.78 -11.54
CA ALA A 287 -15.01 1.38 -11.89
C ALA A 287 -16.27 0.51 -11.98
N SER A 288 -17.42 1.00 -11.53
CA SER A 288 -18.72 0.33 -11.68
C SER A 288 -19.36 0.54 -13.05
N HIS A 289 -18.86 1.52 -13.82
CA HIS A 289 -19.30 1.73 -15.20
C HIS A 289 -18.83 0.56 -16.09
N PRO A 290 -19.68 0.00 -16.98
CA PRO A 290 -19.37 -1.19 -17.76
C PRO A 290 -18.14 -1.05 -18.69
N ASP A 291 -17.88 0.16 -19.18
CA ASP A 291 -16.73 0.45 -20.05
C ASP A 291 -15.44 0.85 -19.29
N ALA A 292 -15.47 0.88 -17.95
CA ALA A 292 -14.36 1.32 -17.12
C ALA A 292 -13.67 0.16 -16.38
N THR A 293 -12.35 0.21 -16.30
CA THR A 293 -11.55 -0.75 -15.54
C THR A 293 -10.57 -0.02 -14.64
N SER A 294 -10.53 -0.41 -13.36
CA SER A 294 -9.54 0.04 -12.41
C SER A 294 -8.42 -0.98 -12.22
N ILE A 295 -7.19 -0.49 -12.21
CA ILE A 295 -5.97 -1.25 -11.89
C ILE A 295 -5.51 -1.03 -10.44
N GLY A 296 -6.26 -0.28 -9.64
CA GLY A 296 -5.96 -0.03 -8.23
C GLY A 296 -4.68 0.78 -8.01
N GLU A 297 -3.96 0.49 -6.91
CA GLU A 297 -2.69 1.16 -6.53
C GLU A 297 -1.51 0.62 -7.34
N ALA A 298 -1.50 0.97 -8.63
CA ALA A 298 -0.45 0.57 -9.55
C ALA A 298 0.75 1.53 -9.48
N VAL A 299 1.94 0.97 -9.26
CA VAL A 299 3.22 1.71 -9.33
C VAL A 299 3.75 1.81 -10.76
N TYR A 300 2.87 1.86 -11.78
CA TYR A 300 3.27 1.84 -13.20
C TYR A 300 3.86 3.17 -13.68
N ILE A 301 3.36 4.30 -13.20
CA ILE A 301 3.89 5.63 -13.53
C ILE A 301 5.39 5.74 -13.17
N PRO A 302 5.81 5.59 -11.90
CA PRO A 302 7.24 5.70 -11.57
C PRO A 302 8.10 4.60 -12.21
N ARG A 303 7.53 3.44 -12.59
CA ARG A 303 8.26 2.36 -13.30
C ARG A 303 8.42 2.61 -14.81
N SER A 304 7.57 3.46 -15.40
CA SER A 304 7.63 3.79 -16.83
C SER A 304 8.63 4.91 -17.12
N MET A 305 8.97 5.69 -16.10
CA MET A 305 9.92 6.79 -16.18
C MET A 305 11.36 6.28 -16.32
N PRO A 306 12.18 6.93 -17.17
CA PRO A 306 13.63 6.76 -17.07
C PRO A 306 14.12 7.21 -15.69
N VAL A 307 15.25 6.66 -15.29
CA VAL A 307 15.90 6.98 -14.02
C VAL A 307 16.52 8.37 -14.11
N TYR A 308 15.97 9.29 -13.32
CA TYR A 308 16.47 10.65 -13.11
C TYR A 308 16.60 10.93 -11.61
N PRO A 309 17.82 10.96 -11.05
CA PRO A 309 17.99 11.27 -9.63
C PRO A 309 17.58 12.72 -9.34
N ASN A 310 16.97 12.93 -8.18
CA ASN A 310 16.79 14.25 -7.59
C ASN A 310 17.44 14.23 -6.20
N LYS A 311 18.39 15.14 -5.97
CA LYS A 311 19.17 15.22 -4.71
C LYS A 311 18.31 15.59 -3.50
N ASP A 312 17.17 16.24 -3.71
CA ASP A 312 16.26 16.67 -2.65
C ASP A 312 15.23 15.58 -2.32
N MET A 313 15.15 14.50 -3.11
CA MET A 313 14.20 13.40 -2.88
C MET A 313 14.50 12.69 -1.54
N PRO A 314 13.49 12.52 -0.66
CA PRO A 314 13.70 11.84 0.62
C PRO A 314 14.28 10.43 0.44
N ALA A 315 15.23 10.07 1.31
CA ALA A 315 15.95 8.80 1.25
C ALA A 315 15.03 7.56 1.27
N ALA A 316 13.87 7.67 1.92
CA ALA A 316 12.85 6.62 1.94
C ALA A 316 12.28 6.26 0.55
N PHE A 317 12.40 7.16 -0.44
CA PHE A 317 12.03 6.89 -1.84
C PHE A 317 13.21 6.37 -2.69
N ILE A 318 14.44 6.33 -2.16
CA ILE A 318 15.63 5.89 -2.88
C ILE A 318 15.62 4.37 -3.01
N GLY A 319 14.98 3.91 -4.08
CA GLY A 319 14.91 2.49 -4.44
C GLY A 319 14.50 2.22 -5.89
N LYS A 320 13.95 3.22 -6.59
CA LYS A 320 13.75 3.27 -8.05
C LYS A 320 13.83 4.74 -8.46
N SER A 321 14.97 5.10 -9.01
CA SER A 321 15.56 6.44 -9.14
C SER A 321 14.88 7.36 -10.17
N ALA A 322 13.56 7.30 -10.32
CA ALA A 322 12.81 8.26 -11.11
C ALA A 322 12.23 9.34 -10.19
N SER A 323 12.60 10.59 -10.45
CA SER A 323 12.01 11.78 -9.85
C SER A 323 11.88 12.88 -10.89
N ILE A 324 10.95 13.82 -10.67
CA ILE A 324 10.97 15.10 -11.38
C ILE A 324 12.17 15.91 -10.85
N SER A 325 12.95 16.48 -11.77
CA SER A 325 14.07 17.39 -11.54
C SER A 325 14.28 18.28 -12.78
N ALA A 326 15.05 19.36 -12.65
CA ALA A 326 15.36 20.21 -13.80
C ALA A 326 16.06 19.42 -14.94
N ASP A 327 17.00 18.53 -14.59
CA ASP A 327 17.72 17.69 -15.55
C ASP A 327 16.79 16.73 -16.31
N MET A 328 15.79 16.19 -15.61
CA MET A 328 14.76 15.35 -16.21
C MET A 328 13.91 16.15 -17.18
N LEU A 329 13.43 17.33 -16.77
CA LEU A 329 12.56 18.18 -17.60
C LEU A 329 13.29 18.71 -18.84
N ALA A 330 14.59 19.00 -18.73
CA ALA A 330 15.42 19.40 -19.86
C ALA A 330 15.50 18.32 -20.96
N GLN A 331 15.38 17.04 -20.58
CA GLN A 331 15.42 15.90 -21.50
C GLN A 331 14.04 15.49 -22.02
N LEU A 332 12.95 16.05 -21.50
CA LEU A 332 11.62 15.72 -21.99
C LEU A 332 11.39 16.28 -23.39
N THR A 333 11.00 15.38 -24.27
CA THR A 333 10.48 15.65 -25.61
C THR A 333 9.15 14.92 -25.79
N PRO A 334 8.34 15.28 -26.80
CA PRO A 334 7.13 14.52 -27.15
C PRO A 334 7.41 13.02 -27.35
N ASP A 335 8.53 12.65 -27.96
CA ASP A 335 8.90 11.25 -28.17
C ASP A 335 9.21 10.52 -26.86
N VAL A 336 9.92 11.18 -25.92
CA VAL A 336 10.21 10.61 -24.60
C VAL A 336 8.92 10.40 -23.80
N LEU A 337 8.02 11.39 -23.85
CA LEU A 337 6.70 11.32 -23.21
C LEU A 337 5.82 10.22 -23.83
N HIS A 338 5.86 10.06 -25.15
CA HIS A 338 5.14 8.99 -25.85
C HIS A 338 5.70 7.61 -25.52
N GLN A 339 7.02 7.45 -25.41
CA GLN A 339 7.64 6.21 -24.95
C GLN A 339 7.26 5.88 -23.51
N PHE A 340 7.21 6.88 -22.64
CA PHE A 340 6.74 6.73 -21.26
C PHE A 340 5.27 6.24 -21.24
N ALA A 341 4.39 6.88 -22.01
CA ALA A 341 2.99 6.47 -22.13
C ALA A 341 2.84 5.03 -22.66
N SER A 342 3.62 4.67 -23.68
CA SER A 342 3.65 3.32 -24.25
C SER A 342 4.09 2.26 -23.23
N ARG A 343 5.11 2.55 -22.40
CA ARG A 343 5.54 1.64 -21.31
C ARG A 343 4.48 1.51 -20.22
N TYR A 344 3.74 2.57 -19.94
CA TYR A 344 2.62 2.55 -18.99
C TYR A 344 1.49 1.62 -19.48
N PHE A 345 1.06 1.78 -20.72
CA PHE A 345 0.00 0.93 -21.29
C PHE A 345 0.45 -0.52 -21.48
N ALA A 346 1.71 -0.76 -21.82
CA ALA A 346 2.26 -2.13 -21.89
C ALA A 346 2.18 -2.86 -20.53
N GLN A 347 2.35 -2.14 -19.41
CA GLN A 347 2.24 -2.73 -18.07
C GLN A 347 0.78 -3.02 -17.66
N SER A 348 -0.19 -2.27 -18.19
CA SER A 348 -1.61 -2.44 -17.85
C SER A 348 -2.40 -3.27 -18.87
N ALA A 349 -1.81 -3.61 -20.03
CA ALA A 349 -2.50 -4.21 -21.18
C ALA A 349 -3.38 -5.42 -20.86
N GLN A 350 -2.92 -6.34 -20.00
CA GLN A 350 -3.74 -7.50 -19.61
C GLN A 350 -4.96 -7.10 -18.79
N ALA A 351 -4.79 -6.15 -17.85
CA ALA A 351 -5.87 -5.72 -16.97
C ALA A 351 -6.85 -4.78 -17.67
N SER A 352 -6.39 -4.00 -18.66
CA SER A 352 -7.17 -2.99 -19.38
C SER A 352 -7.71 -3.46 -20.74
N ALA A 353 -7.55 -4.75 -21.07
CA ALA A 353 -7.99 -5.31 -22.36
C ALA A 353 -9.48 -5.03 -22.62
N GLY A 354 -9.77 -4.30 -23.70
CA GLY A 354 -11.14 -3.97 -24.12
C GLY A 354 -11.82 -2.85 -23.31
N ALA A 355 -11.17 -2.27 -22.30
CA ALA A 355 -11.72 -1.12 -21.58
C ALA A 355 -11.64 0.16 -22.44
N LYS A 356 -12.63 1.04 -22.31
CA LYS A 356 -12.55 2.40 -22.89
C LYS A 356 -11.91 3.39 -21.92
N TYR A 357 -12.13 3.17 -20.62
CA TYR A 357 -11.61 4.00 -19.55
C TYR A 357 -10.76 3.18 -18.60
N LEU A 358 -9.54 3.64 -18.34
CA LEU A 358 -8.60 3.01 -17.42
C LEU A 358 -8.40 3.89 -16.20
N VAL A 359 -8.87 3.42 -15.04
CA VAL A 359 -8.71 4.09 -13.75
C VAL A 359 -7.43 3.59 -13.08
N ASP A 360 -6.53 4.53 -12.78
CA ASP A 360 -5.32 4.28 -12.00
C ASP A 360 -5.44 5.08 -10.69
N LYS A 361 -5.66 4.37 -9.60
CA LYS A 361 -5.82 4.97 -8.27
C LYS A 361 -4.56 4.72 -7.48
N MET A 362 -3.56 5.55 -7.73
CA MET A 362 -2.32 5.58 -6.97
C MET A 362 -2.10 6.99 -6.43
N LEU A 363 -2.41 7.16 -5.15
CA LEU A 363 -2.47 8.44 -4.44
C LEU A 363 -1.21 9.28 -4.60
N TYR A 364 -0.05 8.64 -4.47
CA TYR A 364 1.28 9.24 -4.59
C TYR A 364 1.63 9.71 -6.01
N ASN A 365 0.82 9.38 -7.03
CA ASN A 365 0.96 9.96 -8.37
C ASN A 365 0.64 11.46 -8.41
N TYR A 366 0.17 12.07 -7.31
CA TYR A 366 0.03 13.53 -7.19
C TYR A 366 1.35 14.26 -7.52
N ILE A 367 2.50 13.63 -7.22
CA ILE A 367 3.84 14.13 -7.57
C ILE A 367 4.01 14.23 -9.10
N TRP A 368 3.44 13.28 -9.84
CA TRP A 368 3.67 13.08 -11.27
C TRP A 368 2.62 13.73 -12.18
N VAL A 369 1.66 14.48 -11.63
CA VAL A 369 0.50 15.01 -12.39
C VAL A 369 0.93 15.81 -13.61
N GLY A 370 1.94 16.69 -13.48
CA GLY A 370 2.44 17.45 -14.63
C GLY A 370 2.95 16.56 -15.76
N VAL A 371 3.74 15.52 -15.44
CA VAL A 371 4.26 14.57 -16.44
C VAL A 371 3.12 13.75 -17.06
N MET A 372 2.14 13.31 -16.26
CA MET A 372 0.97 12.57 -16.74
C MET A 372 0.17 13.41 -17.75
N LEU A 373 -0.11 14.68 -17.44
CA LEU A 373 -0.88 15.55 -18.33
C LEU A 373 -0.15 15.85 -19.65
N LEU A 374 1.18 15.96 -19.63
CA LEU A 374 1.98 16.14 -20.85
C LEU A 374 2.11 14.85 -21.68
N ALA A 375 2.11 13.68 -21.04
CA ALA A 375 2.27 12.39 -21.71
C ALA A 375 0.98 11.81 -22.27
N PHE A 376 -0.14 12.07 -21.60
CA PHE A 376 -1.43 11.48 -21.92
C PHE A 376 -2.40 12.60 -22.34
N PRO A 377 -2.55 12.87 -23.66
CA PRO A 377 -3.33 14.02 -24.12
C PRO A 377 -4.78 14.02 -23.64
N ASN A 378 -5.39 12.83 -23.49
CA ASN A 378 -6.77 12.67 -23.04
C ASN A 378 -6.89 12.34 -21.54
N ALA A 379 -5.81 12.45 -20.75
CA ALA A 379 -5.87 12.15 -19.32
C ALA A 379 -6.78 13.10 -18.56
N LYS A 380 -7.45 12.51 -17.56
CA LYS A 380 -8.27 13.20 -16.56
C LYS A 380 -7.68 12.95 -15.18
N ILE A 381 -7.52 14.01 -14.40
CA ILE A 381 -6.98 13.92 -13.04
C ILE A 381 -8.11 14.22 -12.05
N LEU A 382 -8.39 13.27 -11.17
CA LEU A 382 -9.29 13.41 -10.05
C LEU A 382 -8.45 13.52 -8.77
N HIS A 383 -8.46 14.69 -8.15
CA HIS A 383 -7.78 14.94 -6.89
C HIS A 383 -8.76 14.76 -5.74
N THR A 384 -8.60 13.69 -4.96
CA THR A 384 -9.50 13.42 -3.84
C THR A 384 -9.12 14.27 -2.64
N ARG A 385 -10.11 15.01 -2.12
CA ARG A 385 -9.94 15.91 -0.97
C ARG A 385 -10.94 15.54 0.12
N ARG A 386 -10.51 15.75 1.35
CA ARG A 386 -11.29 15.55 2.58
C ARG A 386 -10.75 16.51 3.62
N ASP A 387 -11.54 16.84 4.63
CA ASP A 387 -11.07 17.57 5.80
C ASP A 387 -9.71 16.99 6.29
N PRO A 388 -8.67 17.84 6.45
CA PRO A 388 -7.32 17.39 6.75
C PRO A 388 -7.20 16.76 8.14
N VAL A 389 -8.04 17.16 9.10
CA VAL A 389 -8.02 16.61 10.46
C VAL A 389 -8.71 15.25 10.48
N ASP A 390 -9.84 15.07 9.80
CA ASP A 390 -10.45 13.75 9.61
C ASP A 390 -9.53 12.79 8.85
N THR A 391 -8.88 13.31 7.81
CA THR A 391 -7.88 12.56 7.02
C THR A 391 -6.73 12.14 7.91
N GLY A 392 -6.17 13.08 8.68
CA GLY A 392 -5.04 12.83 9.55
C GLY A 392 -5.37 11.88 10.70
N LEU A 393 -6.53 12.01 11.35
CA LEU A 393 -7.02 11.05 12.34
C LEU A 393 -7.14 9.64 11.74
N SER A 394 -7.68 9.52 10.52
CA SER A 394 -7.79 8.23 9.85
C SER A 394 -6.42 7.64 9.48
N ILE A 395 -5.43 8.47 9.17
CA ILE A 395 -4.06 8.03 8.88
C ILE A 395 -3.39 7.58 10.18
N TRP A 396 -3.46 8.39 11.23
CA TRP A 396 -2.80 8.18 12.51
C TRP A 396 -3.30 6.94 13.26
N THR A 397 -4.55 6.54 13.05
CA THR A 397 -5.16 5.34 13.64
C THR A 397 -4.96 4.07 12.79
N LEU A 398 -4.25 4.15 11.66
CA LEU A 398 -4.00 3.04 10.75
C LEU A 398 -2.52 2.63 10.74
N MET A 399 -2.27 1.32 10.73
CA MET A 399 -0.91 0.78 10.56
C MET A 399 -0.57 0.62 9.07
N PHE A 400 0.19 1.55 8.51
CA PHE A 400 0.65 1.47 7.12
C PHE A 400 1.79 0.44 6.95
N SER A 401 1.84 -0.19 5.78
CA SER A 401 2.85 -1.18 5.40
C SER A 401 3.52 -0.91 4.04
N ASP A 402 3.19 0.23 3.42
CA ASP A 402 3.55 0.61 2.05
C ASP A 402 4.73 1.60 1.98
N GLY A 403 5.37 1.90 3.12
CA GLY A 403 6.48 2.85 3.19
C GLY A 403 6.07 4.29 3.51
N SER A 404 4.82 4.52 3.89
CA SER A 404 4.31 5.82 4.34
C SER A 404 4.86 6.25 5.71
N TYR A 405 6.18 6.37 5.86
CA TYR A 405 6.83 6.54 7.17
C TYR A 405 6.51 7.87 7.89
N TRP A 406 5.99 8.86 7.17
CA TRP A 406 5.46 10.11 7.71
C TRP A 406 4.13 9.95 8.47
N SER A 407 3.45 8.80 8.35
CA SER A 407 2.08 8.60 8.82
C SER A 407 1.92 8.35 10.32
N TYR A 408 3.02 8.34 11.08
CA TYR A 408 3.03 7.91 12.49
C TYR A 408 3.22 9.07 13.48
N ASP A 409 3.15 10.30 13.00
CA ASP A 409 3.30 11.51 13.82
C ASP A 409 2.32 12.57 13.35
N GLN A 410 1.60 13.18 14.29
CA GLN A 410 0.54 14.13 13.97
C GLN A 410 1.08 15.36 13.21
N LYS A 411 2.27 15.84 13.55
CA LYS A 411 2.91 16.98 12.88
C LYS A 411 3.36 16.59 11.48
N ASP A 412 3.99 15.42 11.34
CA ASP A 412 4.46 14.95 10.03
C ASP A 412 3.28 14.72 9.07
N ILE A 413 2.17 14.15 9.56
CA ILE A 413 0.92 14.00 8.78
C ILE A 413 0.40 15.36 8.30
N ALA A 414 0.30 16.35 9.19
CA ALA A 414 -0.17 17.68 8.85
C ALA A 414 0.74 18.37 7.83
N ARG A 415 2.06 18.31 8.04
CA ARG A 415 3.06 18.87 7.11
C ARG A 415 3.00 18.20 5.74
N TYR A 416 2.86 16.88 5.70
CA TYR A 416 2.72 16.13 4.44
C TYR A 416 1.45 16.53 3.69
N HIS A 417 0.32 16.69 4.41
CA HIS A 417 -0.92 17.18 3.82
C HIS A 417 -0.73 18.55 3.17
N LEU A 418 -0.12 19.50 3.89
CA LEU A 418 0.16 20.85 3.39
C LEU A 418 1.08 20.83 2.16
N ALA A 419 2.10 19.97 2.17
CA ALA A 419 3.01 19.80 1.03
C ALA A 419 2.29 19.22 -0.21
N CYS A 420 1.39 18.25 -0.01
CA CYS A 420 0.52 17.72 -1.07
C CYS A 420 -0.39 18.82 -1.64
N ASP A 421 -1.08 19.57 -0.78
CA ASP A 421 -1.97 20.67 -1.19
C ASP A 421 -1.20 21.79 -1.92
N LYS A 422 0.02 22.11 -1.48
CA LYS A 422 0.92 23.06 -2.15
C LYS A 422 1.24 22.61 -3.58
N LEU A 423 1.63 21.35 -3.77
CA LEU A 423 1.95 20.83 -5.10
C LEU A 423 0.72 20.73 -5.99
N MET A 424 -0.41 20.27 -5.47
CA MET A 424 -1.65 20.18 -6.24
C MET A 424 -2.21 21.56 -6.63
N THR A 425 -1.99 22.57 -5.80
CA THR A 425 -2.31 23.97 -6.13
C THR A 425 -1.48 24.45 -7.32
N HIS A 426 -0.18 24.15 -7.32
CA HIS A 426 0.70 24.44 -8.45
C HIS A 426 0.23 23.76 -9.74
N TRP A 427 -0.09 22.47 -9.69
CA TRP A 427 -0.60 21.74 -10.86
C TRP A 427 -1.90 22.31 -11.42
N LYS A 428 -2.86 22.67 -10.56
CA LYS A 428 -4.11 23.30 -10.99
C LYS A 428 -3.89 24.66 -11.64
N LYS A 429 -2.90 25.43 -11.15
CA LYS A 429 -2.54 26.73 -11.73
C LYS A 429 -2.02 26.57 -13.15
N ILE A 430 -1.07 25.66 -13.38
CA ILE A 430 -0.39 25.53 -14.68
C ILE A 430 -1.12 24.61 -15.68
N PHE A 431 -2.12 23.84 -15.23
CA PHE A 431 -3.00 23.02 -16.07
C PHE A 431 -4.50 23.31 -15.80
N PRO A 432 -5.00 24.53 -16.11
CA PRO A 432 -6.37 24.91 -15.81
C PRO A 432 -7.38 23.99 -16.49
N GLY A 433 -8.40 23.54 -15.75
CA GLY A 433 -9.48 22.69 -16.27
C GLY A 433 -9.12 21.21 -16.50
N ARG A 434 -7.87 20.79 -16.24
CA ARG A 434 -7.42 19.40 -16.43
C ARG A 434 -7.46 18.55 -15.15
N ILE A 435 -7.73 19.18 -14.00
CA ILE A 435 -7.75 18.56 -12.68
C ILE A 435 -9.05 18.96 -11.97
N MET A 436 -9.83 17.97 -11.51
CA MET A 436 -11.03 18.18 -10.73
C MET A 436 -10.81 17.74 -9.29
N ASP A 437 -11.24 18.56 -8.33
CA ASP A 437 -11.34 18.15 -6.93
C ASP A 437 -12.59 17.28 -6.73
N ALA A 438 -12.39 16.08 -6.20
CA ALA A 438 -13.43 15.19 -5.72
C ALA A 438 -13.47 15.29 -4.19
N VAL A 439 -14.34 16.17 -3.67
CA VAL A 439 -14.47 16.43 -2.23
C VAL A 439 -15.31 15.33 -1.58
N TYR A 440 -14.74 14.69 -0.56
CA TYR A 440 -15.37 13.57 0.14
C TYR A 440 -16.68 13.98 0.80
N GLU A 441 -16.69 15.12 1.50
CA GLU A 441 -17.87 15.63 2.20
C GLU A 441 -19.03 15.85 1.24
N ASP A 442 -18.78 16.50 0.10
CA ASP A 442 -19.79 16.73 -0.96
C ASP A 442 -20.34 15.40 -1.50
N MET A 443 -19.47 14.39 -1.68
CA MET A 443 -19.87 13.05 -2.15
C MET A 443 -20.75 12.32 -1.13
N ILE A 444 -20.49 12.50 0.16
CA ILE A 444 -21.30 11.91 1.24
C ILE A 444 -22.63 12.64 1.42
N GLU A 445 -22.67 13.94 1.12
CA GLU A 445 -23.87 14.75 1.18
C GLU A 445 -24.84 14.47 0.02
N ASP A 446 -24.33 14.43 -1.22
CA ASP A 446 -25.11 14.18 -2.44
C ASP A 446 -24.33 13.29 -3.42
N GLN A 447 -24.49 11.98 -3.26
CA GLN A 447 -23.80 10.99 -4.08
C GLN A 447 -24.11 11.17 -5.58
N GLU A 448 -25.37 11.37 -5.93
CA GLU A 448 -25.80 11.32 -7.32
C GLU A 448 -25.28 12.53 -8.08
N ALA A 449 -25.47 13.74 -7.53
CA ALA A 449 -24.97 14.94 -8.16
C ALA A 449 -23.44 14.90 -8.34
N GLN A 450 -22.70 14.46 -7.31
CA GLN A 450 -21.25 14.37 -7.42
C GLN A 450 -20.79 13.24 -8.35
N SER A 451 -21.48 12.10 -8.38
CA SER A 451 -21.17 11.02 -9.33
C SER A 451 -21.38 11.46 -10.77
N ARG A 452 -22.48 12.17 -11.06
CA ARG A 452 -22.75 12.75 -12.39
C ARG A 452 -21.64 13.71 -12.80
N ARG A 453 -21.26 14.63 -11.91
CA ARG A 453 -20.18 15.60 -12.13
C ARG A 453 -18.83 14.93 -12.39
N LEU A 454 -18.51 13.86 -11.65
CA LEU A 454 -17.28 13.08 -11.86
C LEU A 454 -17.25 12.44 -13.25
N LEU A 455 -18.32 11.75 -13.64
CA LEU A 455 -18.40 11.09 -14.94
C LEU A 455 -18.36 12.10 -16.09
N GLU A 456 -19.09 13.22 -15.96
CA GLU A 456 -19.06 14.33 -16.92
C GLU A 456 -17.66 14.89 -17.10
N PHE A 457 -16.96 15.23 -16.01
CA PHE A 457 -15.57 15.70 -16.07
C PHE A 457 -14.65 14.69 -16.77
N CYS A 458 -14.87 13.39 -16.51
CA CYS A 458 -14.11 12.31 -17.11
C CYS A 458 -14.55 11.94 -18.53
N ASN A 459 -15.54 12.62 -19.13
CA ASN A 459 -16.13 12.27 -20.42
C ASN A 459 -16.64 10.81 -20.47
N ILE A 460 -17.24 10.33 -19.37
CA ILE A 460 -17.88 9.02 -19.27
C ILE A 460 -19.40 9.23 -19.33
N PRO A 461 -20.14 8.48 -20.17
CA PRO A 461 -21.59 8.46 -20.12
C PRO A 461 -22.12 8.07 -18.74
N TRP A 462 -23.31 8.55 -18.40
CA TRP A 462 -23.97 8.14 -17.17
C TRP A 462 -24.39 6.66 -17.24
N ASP A 463 -24.15 5.92 -16.16
CA ASP A 463 -24.69 4.57 -15.93
C ASP A 463 -25.10 4.45 -14.44
N ASP A 464 -26.31 3.98 -14.18
CA ASP A 464 -26.87 3.87 -12.82
C ASP A 464 -26.06 2.94 -11.91
N LYS A 465 -25.26 2.01 -12.47
CA LYS A 465 -24.35 1.14 -11.70
C LYS A 465 -23.33 1.93 -10.90
N CYS A 466 -22.98 3.15 -11.32
CA CYS A 466 -22.08 4.03 -10.57
C CYS A 466 -22.65 4.42 -9.19
N LEU A 467 -23.98 4.47 -9.03
CA LEU A 467 -24.61 4.68 -7.72
C LEU A 467 -24.57 3.43 -6.84
N ARG A 468 -24.52 2.25 -7.45
CA ARG A 468 -24.54 0.94 -6.79
C ARG A 468 -23.14 0.33 -6.67
N PHE A 469 -22.12 1.18 -6.50
CA PHE A 469 -20.72 0.76 -6.51
C PHE A 469 -20.37 -0.34 -5.49
N PHE A 470 -21.13 -0.42 -4.39
CA PHE A 470 -20.95 -1.40 -3.32
C PHE A 470 -21.35 -2.84 -3.72
N GLU A 471 -22.03 -3.02 -4.85
CA GLU A 471 -22.43 -4.34 -5.36
C GLU A 471 -21.34 -4.99 -6.23
N THR A 472 -20.28 -4.25 -6.54
CA THR A 472 -19.22 -4.72 -7.42
C THR A 472 -18.43 -5.86 -6.77
N LYS A 473 -18.27 -6.97 -7.50
CA LYS A 473 -17.52 -8.15 -7.04
C LYS A 473 -16.00 -8.05 -7.27
N ARG A 474 -15.50 -6.89 -7.72
CA ARG A 474 -14.06 -6.70 -7.97
C ARG A 474 -13.27 -6.82 -6.66
N THR A 475 -12.06 -7.34 -6.76
CA THR A 475 -11.08 -7.32 -5.68
C THR A 475 -10.64 -5.88 -5.40
N VAL A 476 -10.79 -5.43 -4.16
CA VAL A 476 -10.36 -4.08 -3.72
C VAL A 476 -9.25 -4.23 -2.69
N LYS A 477 -8.02 -3.89 -3.09
CA LYS A 477 -6.83 -4.03 -2.24
C LYS A 477 -6.50 -2.70 -1.55
N THR A 478 -7.29 -2.31 -0.55
CA THR A 478 -7.04 -1.08 0.22
C THR A 478 -7.46 -1.24 1.67
N SER A 479 -6.94 -0.37 2.56
CA SER A 479 -7.42 -0.25 3.94
C SER A 479 -8.87 0.25 4.06
N SER A 480 -9.51 0.63 2.95
CA SER A 480 -10.93 1.01 2.89
C SER A 480 -11.87 -0.11 2.43
N VAL A 481 -11.41 -1.35 2.20
CA VAL A 481 -12.22 -2.41 1.56
C VAL A 481 -13.58 -2.63 2.23
N GLY A 482 -13.63 -2.68 3.57
CA GLY A 482 -14.89 -2.86 4.29
C GLY A 482 -15.85 -1.66 4.21
N GLN A 483 -15.32 -0.46 3.95
CA GLN A 483 -16.10 0.78 3.85
C GLN A 483 -16.80 0.89 2.49
N VAL A 484 -16.11 0.51 1.41
CA VAL A 484 -16.63 0.64 0.04
C VAL A 484 -17.52 -0.54 -0.40
N ARG A 485 -17.64 -1.58 0.42
CA ARG A 485 -18.61 -2.67 0.26
C ARG A 485 -19.97 -2.37 0.90
N LYS A 486 -20.19 -1.10 1.29
CA LYS A 486 -21.45 -0.62 1.87
C LYS A 486 -21.93 0.60 1.08
N PRO A 487 -23.25 0.87 1.07
CA PRO A 487 -23.78 2.17 0.63
C PRO A 487 -23.12 3.33 1.38
N ILE A 488 -23.18 4.54 0.81
CA ILE A 488 -22.66 5.74 1.46
C ILE A 488 -23.28 5.93 2.84
N TYR A 489 -22.44 6.28 3.81
CA TYR A 489 -22.81 6.52 5.21
C TYR A 489 -22.09 7.76 5.75
N LYS A 490 -22.68 8.45 6.73
CA LYS A 490 -22.24 9.78 7.19
C LYS A 490 -21.26 9.78 8.37
N ASP A 491 -21.02 8.62 9.00
CA ASP A 491 -20.28 8.47 10.25
C ASP A 491 -18.80 8.92 10.22
N SER A 492 -18.26 9.21 9.04
CA SER A 492 -16.86 9.59 8.85
C SER A 492 -16.64 11.08 8.62
N VAL A 493 -17.70 11.89 8.47
CA VAL A 493 -17.57 13.34 8.30
C VAL A 493 -17.57 14.02 9.67
N LYS A 494 -16.59 14.91 9.92
CA LYS A 494 -16.35 15.61 11.19
C LYS A 494 -16.15 14.67 12.38
N LYS A 495 -15.68 13.45 12.15
CA LYS A 495 -15.42 12.47 13.22
C LYS A 495 -14.35 12.97 14.18
N TRP A 496 -13.38 13.73 13.68
CA TRP A 496 -12.31 14.31 14.45
C TRP A 496 -12.77 15.20 15.60
N LYS A 497 -13.94 15.85 15.49
CA LYS A 497 -14.47 16.76 16.54
C LYS A 497 -14.65 16.08 17.89
N LYS A 498 -15.04 14.79 17.90
CA LYS A 498 -15.11 14.00 19.14
C LYS A 498 -13.75 13.84 19.82
N TYR A 499 -12.66 13.93 19.05
CA TYR A 499 -11.30 13.64 19.49
C TYR A 499 -10.38 14.86 19.41
N GLU A 500 -10.95 16.06 19.26
CA GLU A 500 -10.23 17.33 19.05
C GLU A 500 -9.14 17.56 20.11
N SER A 501 -9.42 17.24 21.38
CA SER A 501 -8.47 17.34 22.49
C SER A 501 -7.21 16.47 22.34
N TYR A 502 -7.26 15.41 21.53
CA TYR A 502 -6.13 14.51 21.28
C TYR A 502 -5.37 14.84 19.98
N LEU A 503 -5.83 15.83 19.22
CA LEU A 503 -5.33 16.16 17.88
C LEU A 503 -4.65 17.53 17.81
N GLY A 504 -4.31 18.12 18.97
CA GLY A 504 -3.74 19.47 19.06
C GLY A 504 -2.49 19.67 18.19
N ASP A 505 -1.53 18.72 18.23
CA ASP A 505 -0.31 18.80 17.42
C ASP A 505 -0.61 18.85 15.91
N MET A 506 -1.62 18.11 15.45
CA MET A 506 -2.07 18.11 14.06
C MET A 506 -2.73 19.43 13.68
N ILE A 507 -3.69 19.86 14.51
CA ILE A 507 -4.49 21.07 14.30
C ILE A 507 -3.60 22.30 14.28
N ASP A 508 -2.76 22.48 15.30
CA ASP A 508 -1.84 23.61 15.39
C ASP A 508 -0.90 23.69 14.18
N THR A 509 -0.44 22.54 13.70
CA THR A 509 0.45 22.47 12.53
C THR A 509 -0.28 22.87 11.25
N LEU A 510 -1.52 22.41 11.05
CA LEU A 510 -2.35 22.78 9.92
C LEU A 510 -2.68 24.28 9.92
N GLU A 511 -3.05 24.84 11.07
CA GLU A 511 -3.37 26.26 11.22
C GLU A 511 -2.16 27.17 10.95
N ARG A 512 -0.98 26.82 11.48
CA ARG A 512 0.27 27.52 11.15
C ARG A 512 0.62 27.45 9.67
N GLY A 513 0.22 26.37 9.01
CA GLY A 513 0.33 26.19 7.55
C GLY A 513 -0.71 26.97 6.73
N GLY A 514 -1.59 27.75 7.37
CA GLY A 514 -2.60 28.57 6.71
C GLY A 514 -3.93 27.85 6.46
N TYR A 515 -4.11 26.63 6.97
CA TYR A 515 -5.41 25.96 6.93
C TYR A 515 -6.36 26.61 7.94
N LYS A 516 -7.57 26.97 7.50
CA LYS A 516 -8.61 27.47 8.39
C LYS A 516 -9.59 26.34 8.70
N LEU A 517 -9.62 25.87 9.94
CA LEU A 517 -10.62 24.91 10.39
C LEU A 517 -12.02 25.44 10.09
N ARG A 518 -12.80 24.66 9.33
CA ARG A 518 -14.22 24.96 9.13
C ARG A 518 -14.99 24.30 10.28
N GLY A 519 -15.73 25.11 11.04
CA GLY A 519 -16.59 24.66 12.14
C GLY A 519 -17.64 23.65 11.69
#